data_AF-A0A0U1HQ95-F1
#
_entry.id   AF-A0A0U1HQ95-F1
#
_cell.length_a   1.000
_cell.length_b   1.000
_cell.length_c   1.000
_cell.angle_alpha   90.00
_cell.angle_beta   90.00
_cell.angle_gamma   90.00
#
_symmetry.space_group_name_H-M   'P 1'
#
loop_
_entity.id
_entity.type
_entity.pdbx_description
1 polymer ?
#
loop_
_entity_poly.entity_id
_entity_poly.type
_entity_poly.pdbx_seq_one_letter_code
_entity_poly.pdbx_strand_id
1 'polypeptide(L)'
;MSVKGITPQELAAYGIHNVSEIVYNPSYDLLFQEETKPTLEGYERGTLTTTGAIAVDTGIFTGRSPKDKYIVRDDITRDTVWWADQGKGKNDNKPLSQETWTHLKGLVTQQLSGKRLFVVDTFCGANADTRLQVRFVTEVAWQAHFVKNMFIRPTDEELAHFEPDFIVMNGAKCTNPNWKEQGLNSENFVAFNLTERMQLIGGTWYGGEMKKGMFSMMNYLLPLKGIASMHCSANVGEKGDVAIFFGLSGTGKTTLSTDPKRKLIGDDEHGWDDDGVFNFEGGCYAKTIKLSEEAEPDIYHAIKRDALLENVVVLPDGTVDFNDGSKTENTRVSYPIYHIENIVKPVSKAGHATKVIFLTADAFGVLPPVSRLTASQTQYHFLSGFTAKLAGTERGVTEPTPTFSACFGAAFLSLHPTQYAEVLLKRMQAVGAQAYLVNTGWNGTGKRISIKDTRGIIDAILNGEIDKAETFTLPIFDLAVPMALPGVNPDILDPRDTYADVAQWQEKAEDLAKRFTTNFDKYTDTPAGAALVSAGPKV
;
A
#
# COMPACT_ATOMS: atom_id res chain seq x y z
N MET A 1 -14.29 -4.48 33.81
CA MET A 1 -13.24 -3.52 34.21
C MET A 1 -13.48 -2.25 33.40
N SER A 2 -13.42 -1.05 34.00
CA SER A 2 -13.59 0.18 33.22
C SER A 2 -12.38 0.37 32.32
N VAL A 3 -12.58 0.51 31.01
CA VAL A 3 -11.51 0.89 30.07
C VAL A 3 -10.87 2.18 30.60
N LYS A 4 -9.55 2.18 30.77
CA LYS A 4 -8.81 3.37 31.20
C LYS A 4 -8.94 4.41 30.10
N GLY A 5 -9.71 5.48 30.34
CA GLY A 5 -9.85 6.58 29.39
C GLY A 5 -8.56 7.42 29.31
N ILE A 6 -8.38 8.12 28.19
CA ILE A 6 -7.30 9.09 28.01
C ILE A 6 -7.62 10.37 28.79
N THR A 7 -6.63 10.91 29.48
CA THR A 7 -6.72 12.18 30.19
C THR A 7 -6.15 13.33 29.36
N PRO A 8 -6.64 14.57 29.55
CA PRO A 8 -6.01 15.75 28.95
C PRO A 8 -4.52 15.90 29.29
N GLN A 9 -4.10 15.43 30.47
CA GLN A 9 -2.69 15.43 30.90
C GLN A 9 -1.82 14.51 30.05
N GLU A 10 -2.33 13.35 29.62
CA GLU A 10 -1.60 12.46 28.71
C GLU A 10 -1.40 13.12 27.34
N LEU A 11 -2.38 13.86 26.83
CA LEU A 11 -2.23 14.61 25.57
C LEU A 11 -1.29 15.83 25.72
N ALA A 12 -1.24 16.44 26.91
CA ALA A 12 -0.31 17.53 27.21
C ALA A 12 1.16 17.08 27.12
N ALA A 13 1.46 15.80 27.39
CA ALA A 13 2.80 15.24 27.18
C ALA A 13 3.24 15.25 25.71
N TYR A 14 2.27 15.27 24.77
CA TYR A 14 2.54 15.42 23.33
C TYR A 14 2.60 16.89 22.88
N GLY A 15 2.31 17.84 23.77
CA GLY A 15 2.25 19.28 23.50
C GLY A 15 0.85 19.81 23.15
N ILE A 16 -0.20 18.98 23.31
CA ILE A 16 -1.59 19.38 23.05
C ILE A 16 -2.23 19.84 24.36
N HIS A 17 -2.64 21.11 24.44
CA HIS A 17 -3.14 21.72 25.66
C HIS A 17 -4.60 22.16 25.55
N ASN A 18 -5.26 22.34 26.70
CA ASN A 18 -6.62 22.87 26.80
C ASN A 18 -7.66 22.09 25.98
N VAL A 19 -7.50 20.76 25.85
CA VAL A 19 -8.43 19.90 25.11
C VAL A 19 -9.83 20.00 25.75
N SER A 20 -10.84 20.34 24.94
CA SER A 20 -12.19 20.61 25.45
C SER A 20 -12.97 19.33 25.74
N GLU A 21 -12.78 18.29 24.92
CA GLU A 21 -13.38 16.97 25.07
C GLU A 21 -12.51 15.94 24.35
N ILE A 22 -12.42 14.73 24.92
CA ILE A 22 -11.74 13.59 24.30
C ILE A 22 -12.76 12.51 23.99
N VAL A 23 -12.90 12.18 22.70
CA VAL A 23 -13.65 11.04 22.21
C VAL A 23 -12.68 9.88 22.01
N TYR A 24 -12.56 9.03 23.03
CA TYR A 24 -11.62 7.91 23.03
C TYR A 24 -12.23 6.64 22.43
N ASN A 25 -11.52 6.00 21.50
CA ASN A 25 -11.87 4.77 20.80
C ASN A 25 -13.36 4.71 20.39
N PRO A 26 -13.87 5.72 19.63
CA PRO A 26 -15.28 5.84 19.31
C PRO A 26 -15.83 4.57 18.64
N SER A 27 -17.07 4.22 18.98
CA SER A 27 -17.79 3.16 18.27
C SER A 27 -18.14 3.60 16.84
N TYR A 28 -18.44 2.64 15.98
CA TYR A 28 -18.94 2.94 14.63
C TYR A 28 -20.27 3.72 14.66
N ASP A 29 -21.15 3.43 15.61
CA ASP A 29 -22.39 4.20 15.80
C ASP A 29 -22.11 5.67 16.13
N LEU A 30 -21.14 5.94 17.01
CA LEU A 30 -20.76 7.31 17.35
C LEU A 30 -20.13 8.01 16.14
N LEU A 31 -19.20 7.36 15.42
CA LEU A 31 -18.59 7.92 14.22
C LEU A 31 -19.63 8.26 13.16
N PHE A 32 -20.58 7.38 12.90
CA PHE A 32 -21.69 7.63 11.97
C PHE A 32 -22.53 8.85 12.38
N GLN A 33 -22.86 9.00 13.67
CA GLN A 33 -23.56 10.17 14.18
C GLN A 33 -22.73 11.45 14.03
N GLU A 34 -21.43 11.38 14.29
CA GLU A 34 -20.51 12.51 14.16
C GLU A 34 -20.37 12.97 12.72
N GLU A 35 -20.23 12.04 11.77
CA GLU A 35 -20.02 12.29 10.35
C GLU A 35 -21.27 12.80 9.62
N THR A 36 -22.45 12.59 10.20
CA THR A 36 -23.74 13.03 9.65
C THR A 36 -24.27 14.32 10.27
N LYS A 37 -23.47 14.98 11.13
CA LYS A 37 -23.87 16.25 11.76
C LYS A 37 -24.07 17.34 10.69
N PRO A 38 -25.21 18.06 10.69
CA PRO A 38 -25.50 19.10 9.71
C PRO A 38 -24.62 20.35 9.89
N THR A 39 -23.91 20.47 11.02
CA THR A 39 -23.01 21.59 11.34
C THR A 39 -21.60 21.42 10.78
N LEU A 40 -21.27 20.26 10.17
CA LEU A 40 -19.96 20.05 9.57
C LEU A 40 -19.81 20.92 8.32
N GLU A 41 -18.61 21.45 8.11
CA GLU A 41 -18.28 22.32 6.99
C GLU A 41 -17.05 21.82 6.22
N GLY A 42 -16.87 22.30 4.99
CA GLY A 42 -15.72 21.95 4.16
C GLY A 42 -15.50 20.44 4.02
N TYR A 43 -14.24 20.01 4.19
CA TYR A 43 -13.80 18.61 4.06
C TYR A 43 -14.14 17.73 5.26
N GLU A 44 -14.81 18.26 6.29
CA GLU A 44 -15.31 17.45 7.40
C GLU A 44 -16.64 16.76 7.06
N ARG A 45 -17.39 17.33 6.11
CA ARG A 45 -18.73 16.88 5.76
C ARG A 45 -18.75 15.45 5.22
N GLY A 46 -19.52 14.59 5.88
CA GLY A 46 -19.94 13.31 5.34
C GLY A 46 -21.26 13.42 4.57
N THR A 47 -21.40 12.65 3.50
CA THR A 47 -22.65 12.47 2.75
C THR A 47 -23.09 11.01 2.85
N LEU A 48 -24.30 10.77 3.37
CA LEU A 48 -24.87 9.43 3.42
C LEU A 48 -25.26 8.96 2.03
N THR A 49 -24.79 7.78 1.63
CA THR A 49 -25.13 7.15 0.35
C THR A 49 -26.25 6.12 0.52
N THR A 50 -26.86 5.69 -0.59
CA THR A 50 -27.92 4.67 -0.60
C THR A 50 -27.45 3.30 -0.11
N THR A 51 -26.14 3.02 -0.12
CA THR A 51 -25.57 1.79 0.48
C THR A 51 -25.51 1.85 2.01
N GLY A 52 -25.74 3.03 2.60
CA GLY A 52 -25.57 3.28 4.03
C GLY A 52 -24.14 3.67 4.43
N ALA A 53 -23.18 3.64 3.50
CA ALA A 53 -21.82 4.13 3.73
C ALA A 53 -21.79 5.68 3.72
N ILE A 54 -20.84 6.25 4.45
CA ILE A 54 -20.55 7.69 4.41
C ILE A 54 -19.52 7.96 3.31
N ALA A 55 -19.74 9.01 2.52
CA ALA A 55 -18.79 9.52 1.54
C ALA A 55 -18.24 10.89 1.96
N VAL A 56 -16.92 11.06 1.85
CA VAL A 56 -16.20 12.31 2.15
C VAL A 56 -15.39 12.79 0.94
N ASP A 57 -15.03 14.07 0.95
CA ASP A 57 -14.18 14.71 -0.06
C ASP A 57 -12.90 15.23 0.61
N THR A 58 -11.74 14.93 0.05
CA THR A 58 -10.42 15.35 0.57
C THR A 58 -9.82 16.51 -0.22
N GLY A 59 -10.64 17.20 -1.02
CA GLY A 59 -10.28 18.36 -1.79
C GLY A 59 -9.24 18.04 -2.85
N ILE A 60 -8.17 18.84 -2.90
CA ILE A 60 -7.08 18.64 -3.88
C ILE A 60 -6.18 17.46 -3.53
N PHE A 61 -6.29 16.90 -2.33
CA PHE A 61 -5.45 15.82 -1.82
C PHE A 61 -6.12 14.47 -2.08
N THR A 62 -6.26 14.11 -3.35
CA THR A 62 -6.90 12.86 -3.80
C THR A 62 -5.93 11.68 -3.91
N GLY A 63 -4.72 11.83 -3.37
CA GLY A 63 -3.64 10.85 -3.43
C GLY A 63 -2.46 11.29 -2.56
N ARG A 64 -1.43 10.43 -2.50
CA ARG A 64 -0.24 10.69 -1.68
C ARG A 64 0.55 11.93 -2.14
N SER A 65 1.27 12.53 -1.20
CA SER A 65 2.18 13.66 -1.41
C SER A 65 3.65 13.26 -1.12
N PRO A 66 4.28 12.38 -1.92
CA PRO A 66 5.64 11.89 -1.67
C PRO A 66 6.69 13.02 -1.60
N LYS A 67 6.48 14.11 -2.35
CA LYS A 67 7.33 15.31 -2.31
C LYS A 67 7.28 16.07 -0.98
N ASP A 68 6.27 15.83 -0.15
CA ASP A 68 6.09 16.44 1.18
C ASP A 68 6.40 15.46 2.33
N LYS A 69 6.95 14.26 2.02
CA LYS A 69 7.42 13.26 3.00
C LYS A 69 8.81 13.63 3.55
N TYR A 70 8.96 13.70 4.87
CA TYR A 70 10.23 14.02 5.53
C TYR A 70 10.51 13.13 6.73
N ILE A 71 11.77 12.79 6.98
CA ILE A 71 12.20 12.00 8.14
C ILE A 71 13.31 12.75 8.87
N VAL A 72 13.19 12.92 10.18
CA VAL A 72 14.23 13.55 11.01
C VAL A 72 15.51 12.74 10.91
N ARG A 73 16.61 13.41 10.57
CA ARG A 73 17.95 12.83 10.52
C ARG A 73 18.66 13.11 11.83
N ASP A 74 18.65 12.14 12.74
CA ASP A 74 19.26 12.18 14.07
C ASP A 74 20.13 10.92 14.31
N ASP A 75 20.59 10.69 15.54
CA ASP A 75 21.45 9.53 15.85
C ASP A 75 20.74 8.16 15.64
N ILE A 76 19.41 8.10 15.66
CA ILE A 76 18.66 6.86 15.41
C ILE A 76 18.64 6.53 13.92
N THR A 77 18.44 7.54 13.09
CA THR A 77 18.15 7.35 11.66
C THR A 77 19.35 7.57 10.74
N ARG A 78 20.36 8.34 11.18
CA ARG A 78 21.49 8.81 10.34
C ARG A 78 22.12 7.70 9.50
N ASP A 79 22.43 6.57 10.13
CA ASP A 79 23.22 5.50 9.50
C ASP A 79 22.37 4.30 9.06
N THR A 80 21.04 4.36 9.25
CA THR A 80 20.13 3.23 9.01
C THR A 80 19.09 3.51 7.93
N VAL A 81 18.59 4.74 7.82
CA VAL A 81 17.60 5.12 6.80
C VAL A 81 18.26 5.24 5.43
N TRP A 82 17.56 4.77 4.40
CA TRP A 82 17.93 5.00 3.01
C TRP A 82 17.56 6.42 2.60
N TRP A 83 18.49 7.35 2.80
CA TRP A 83 18.27 8.78 2.58
C TRP A 83 18.13 9.15 1.10
N ALA A 84 17.29 10.15 0.81
CA ALA A 84 17.09 10.67 -0.55
C ALA A 84 18.26 11.51 -1.07
N ASP A 85 19.10 12.05 -0.18
CA ASP A 85 20.29 12.85 -0.48
C ASP A 85 21.60 12.04 -0.43
N GLN A 86 21.51 10.71 -0.32
CA GLN A 86 22.67 9.80 -0.29
C GLN A 86 22.53 8.64 -1.28
N GLY A 87 23.65 8.18 -1.82
CA GLY A 87 23.70 7.04 -2.75
C GLY A 87 23.17 7.35 -4.15
N LYS A 88 23.07 6.31 -5.00
CA LYS A 88 22.61 6.43 -6.39
C LYS A 88 21.09 6.38 -6.55
N GLY A 89 20.38 5.88 -5.55
CA GLY A 89 18.97 5.52 -5.66
C GLY A 89 18.00 6.65 -5.28
N LYS A 90 17.18 7.10 -6.24
CA LYS A 90 16.10 8.07 -5.98
C LYS A 90 15.02 7.47 -5.07
N ASN A 91 14.70 8.17 -3.98
CA ASN A 91 13.64 7.82 -3.03
C ASN A 91 13.02 9.08 -2.39
N ASP A 92 12.02 8.89 -1.52
CA ASP A 92 11.25 9.98 -0.91
C ASP A 92 11.65 10.31 0.54
N ASN A 93 12.68 9.66 1.09
CA ASN A 93 13.13 9.82 2.48
C ASN A 93 14.02 11.07 2.62
N LYS A 94 13.39 12.24 2.49
CA LYS A 94 14.08 13.54 2.59
C LYS A 94 14.44 13.84 4.05
N PRO A 95 15.69 14.23 4.34
CA PRO A 95 16.10 14.54 5.70
C PRO A 95 15.40 15.80 6.22
N LEU A 96 15.08 15.80 7.51
CA LEU A 96 14.54 16.93 8.25
C LEU A 96 15.45 17.22 9.46
N SER A 97 15.66 18.50 9.78
CA SER A 97 16.35 18.89 11.00
C SER A 97 15.42 18.76 12.22
N GLN A 98 16.00 18.55 13.40
CA GLN A 98 15.25 18.56 14.67
C GLN A 98 14.57 19.93 14.93
N GLU A 99 15.20 21.03 14.49
CA GLU A 99 14.64 22.38 14.61
C GLU A 99 13.36 22.53 13.77
N THR A 100 13.41 22.18 12.49
CA THR A 100 12.23 22.23 11.62
C THR A 100 11.15 21.27 12.11
N TRP A 101 11.52 20.07 12.56
CA TRP A 101 10.57 19.14 13.20
C TRP A 101 9.86 19.78 14.39
N THR A 102 10.60 20.45 15.28
CA THR A 102 10.03 21.10 16.47
C THR A 102 9.04 22.19 16.06
N HIS A 103 9.35 22.97 15.01
CA HIS A 103 8.42 23.95 14.44
C HIS A 103 7.16 23.28 13.88
N LEU A 104 7.29 22.24 13.06
CA LEU A 104 6.15 21.50 12.49
C LEU A 104 5.27 20.87 13.57
N LYS A 105 5.88 20.30 14.61
CA LYS A 105 5.18 19.75 15.77
C LYS A 105 4.38 20.84 16.47
N GLY A 106 4.97 22.02 16.68
CA GLY A 106 4.29 23.18 17.25
C GLY A 106 3.04 23.61 16.46
N LEU A 107 3.11 23.62 15.12
CA LEU A 107 1.95 23.94 14.28
C LEU A 107 0.80 22.95 14.49
N VAL A 108 1.09 21.65 14.47
CA VAL A 108 0.07 20.60 14.64
C VAL A 108 -0.49 20.60 16.06
N THR A 109 0.34 20.73 17.09
CA THR A 109 -0.16 20.72 18.46
C THR A 109 -0.94 21.97 18.79
N GLN A 110 -0.55 23.14 18.26
CA GLN A 110 -1.34 24.37 18.35
C GLN A 110 -2.70 24.21 17.65
N GLN A 111 -2.70 23.60 16.46
CA GLN A 111 -3.92 23.31 15.71
C GLN A 111 -4.89 22.41 16.48
N LEU A 112 -4.38 21.40 17.19
CA LEU A 112 -5.20 20.44 17.94
C LEU A 112 -5.56 20.92 19.36
N SER A 113 -4.83 21.89 19.91
CA SER A 113 -5.10 22.46 21.23
C SER A 113 -6.42 23.24 21.27
N GLY A 114 -7.10 23.25 22.42
CA GLY A 114 -8.35 24.00 22.59
C GLY A 114 -9.59 23.36 21.95
N LYS A 115 -9.47 22.14 21.39
CA LYS A 115 -10.51 21.49 20.59
C LYS A 115 -11.03 20.21 21.20
N ARG A 116 -12.14 19.74 20.64
CA ARG A 116 -12.64 18.38 20.81
C ARG A 116 -11.83 17.46 19.91
N LEU A 117 -11.28 16.40 20.46
CA LEU A 117 -10.38 15.49 19.76
C LEU A 117 -10.90 14.07 19.77
N PHE A 118 -10.70 13.37 18.66
CA PHE A 118 -10.86 11.93 18.56
C PHE A 118 -9.48 11.29 18.78
N VAL A 119 -9.43 10.33 19.71
CA VAL A 119 -8.22 9.55 19.98
C VAL A 119 -8.53 8.09 19.75
N VAL A 120 -7.76 7.44 18.87
CA VAL A 120 -7.97 6.03 18.51
C VAL A 120 -6.68 5.25 18.75
N ASP A 121 -6.71 4.35 19.72
CA ASP A 121 -5.65 3.38 19.99
C ASP A 121 -5.90 2.11 19.18
N THR A 122 -4.89 1.69 18.42
CA THR A 122 -4.94 0.56 17.48
C THR A 122 -3.63 -0.21 17.42
N PHE A 123 -3.60 -1.34 16.71
CA PHE A 123 -2.37 -2.05 16.38
C PHE A 123 -2.05 -2.01 14.89
N CYS A 124 -0.77 -1.90 14.57
CA CYS A 124 -0.21 -2.15 13.25
C CYS A 124 0.65 -3.43 13.32
N GLY A 125 0.19 -4.52 12.71
CA GLY A 125 0.77 -5.86 12.86
C GLY A 125 -0.14 -6.82 13.63
N ALA A 126 -0.48 -7.97 13.02
CA ALA A 126 -1.34 -8.97 13.63
C ALA A 126 -0.66 -9.82 14.73
N ASN A 127 0.67 -9.87 14.76
CA ASN A 127 1.44 -10.63 15.74
C ASN A 127 1.88 -9.74 16.93
N ALA A 128 1.62 -10.19 18.15
CA ALA A 128 1.80 -9.39 19.37
C ALA A 128 3.27 -9.04 19.69
N ASP A 129 4.21 -9.86 19.23
CA ASP A 129 5.66 -9.72 19.44
C ASP A 129 6.31 -8.63 18.57
N THR A 130 5.64 -8.25 17.48
CA THR A 130 6.19 -7.40 16.42
C THR A 130 5.27 -6.25 16.03
N ARG A 131 4.03 -6.23 16.52
CA ARG A 131 3.09 -5.12 16.29
C ARG A 131 3.56 -3.82 16.94
N LEU A 132 3.17 -2.71 16.33
CA LEU A 132 3.21 -1.39 16.95
C LEU A 132 1.86 -1.07 17.59
N GLN A 133 1.88 -0.57 18.82
CA GLN A 133 0.74 0.08 19.46
C GLN A 133 0.68 1.54 18.98
N VAL A 134 -0.31 1.89 18.15
CA VAL A 134 -0.38 3.20 17.51
C VAL A 134 -1.54 4.01 18.06
N ARG A 135 -1.24 5.23 18.54
CA ARG A 135 -2.24 6.22 18.98
C ARG A 135 -2.43 7.30 17.92
N PHE A 136 -3.64 7.39 17.38
CA PHE A 136 -4.03 8.44 16.46
C PHE A 136 -4.75 9.57 17.19
N VAL A 137 -4.42 10.82 16.87
CA VAL A 137 -5.10 12.02 17.38
C VAL A 137 -5.58 12.88 16.21
N THR A 138 -6.89 13.11 16.12
CA THR A 138 -7.52 13.90 15.06
C THR A 138 -8.56 14.86 15.63
N GLU A 139 -8.86 15.95 14.92
CA GLU A 139 -10.00 16.83 15.23
C GLU A 139 -11.23 16.55 14.34
N VAL A 140 -11.12 15.58 13.42
CA VAL A 140 -12.16 15.26 12.41
C VAL A 140 -12.60 13.80 12.56
N ALA A 141 -13.90 13.58 12.68
CA ALA A 141 -14.49 12.27 12.96
C ALA A 141 -14.17 11.22 11.90
N TRP A 142 -14.31 11.56 10.61
CA TRP A 142 -14.06 10.60 9.54
C TRP A 142 -12.60 10.15 9.49
N GLN A 143 -11.64 10.99 9.92
CA GLN A 143 -10.24 10.59 10.00
C GLN A 143 -10.02 9.54 11.09
N ALA A 144 -10.73 9.65 12.22
CA ALA A 144 -10.76 8.63 13.26
C ALA A 144 -11.45 7.33 12.77
N HIS A 145 -12.52 7.44 11.99
CA HIS A 145 -13.16 6.31 11.32
C HIS A 145 -12.20 5.60 10.36
N PHE A 146 -11.48 6.35 9.52
CA PHE A 146 -10.50 5.78 8.60
C PHE A 146 -9.49 4.90 9.34
N VAL A 147 -8.88 5.38 10.42
CA VAL A 147 -7.89 4.58 11.16
C VAL A 147 -8.54 3.43 11.94
N LYS A 148 -9.79 3.58 12.40
CA LYS A 148 -10.57 2.47 12.99
C LYS A 148 -10.83 1.34 11.98
N ASN A 149 -11.04 1.70 10.71
CA ASN A 149 -11.16 0.73 9.62
C ASN A 149 -9.81 0.07 9.32
N MET A 150 -8.78 0.87 9.07
CA MET A 150 -7.52 0.39 8.51
C MET A 150 -6.62 -0.34 9.49
N PHE A 151 -6.62 0.02 10.78
CA PHE A 151 -5.75 -0.62 11.77
C PHE A 151 -6.50 -1.69 12.56
N ILE A 152 -5.73 -2.58 13.20
CA ILE A 152 -6.29 -3.67 14.00
C ILE A 152 -6.89 -3.06 15.27
N ARG A 153 -8.17 -3.33 15.49
CA ARG A 153 -8.94 -2.82 16.62
C ARG A 153 -8.63 -3.64 17.88
N PRO A 154 -8.07 -3.04 18.95
CA PRO A 154 -7.82 -3.74 20.19
C PRO A 154 -9.12 -4.13 20.89
N THR A 155 -9.08 -5.18 21.69
CA THR A 155 -10.14 -5.52 22.65
C THR A 155 -10.13 -4.57 23.85
N ASP A 156 -11.22 -4.50 24.61
CA ASP A 156 -11.29 -3.68 25.84
C ASP A 156 -10.22 -4.05 26.87
N GLU A 157 -9.83 -5.33 26.94
CA GLU A 157 -8.75 -5.82 27.81
C GLU A 157 -7.38 -5.31 27.35
N GLU A 158 -7.12 -5.34 26.03
CA GLU A 158 -5.89 -4.78 25.47
C GLU A 158 -5.82 -3.26 25.64
N LEU A 159 -6.96 -2.55 25.56
CA LEU A 159 -7.03 -1.10 25.80
C LEU A 159 -6.70 -0.74 27.25
N ALA A 160 -7.06 -1.58 28.22
CA ALA A 160 -6.76 -1.32 29.63
C ALA A 160 -5.26 -1.22 29.94
N HIS A 161 -4.42 -1.83 29.09
CA HIS A 161 -2.96 -1.89 29.22
C HIS A 161 -2.24 -1.27 28.01
N PHE A 162 -2.92 -0.43 27.22
CA PHE A 162 -2.35 0.12 26.01
C PHE A 162 -1.33 1.24 26.31
N GLU A 163 -0.11 1.07 25.80
CA GLU A 163 0.96 2.07 25.85
C GLU A 163 1.44 2.33 24.41
N PRO A 164 1.26 3.55 23.86
CA PRO A 164 1.57 3.77 22.46
C PRO A 164 3.08 3.69 22.20
N ASP A 165 3.47 2.80 21.28
CA ASP A 165 4.80 2.78 20.67
C ASP A 165 5.02 3.96 19.72
N PHE A 166 3.95 4.40 19.06
CA PHE A 166 4.01 5.46 18.05
C PHE A 166 2.75 6.35 18.11
N ILE A 167 2.94 7.66 17.92
CA ILE A 167 1.85 8.64 17.93
C ILE A 167 1.70 9.24 16.54
N VAL A 168 0.49 9.30 16.02
CA VAL A 168 0.17 9.95 14.75
C VAL A 168 -0.77 11.12 15.03
N MET A 169 -0.29 12.35 14.79
CA MET A 169 -1.09 13.57 14.96
C MET A 169 -1.52 14.10 13.59
N ASN A 170 -2.83 14.12 13.35
CA ASN A 170 -3.39 14.62 12.11
C ASN A 170 -3.90 16.05 12.29
N GLY A 171 -3.07 17.01 11.87
CA GLY A 171 -3.37 18.44 11.81
C GLY A 171 -3.64 18.91 10.37
N ALA A 172 -4.39 18.13 9.56
CA ALA A 172 -4.68 18.46 8.15
C ALA A 172 -5.18 19.89 7.91
N LYS A 173 -5.78 20.54 8.92
CA LYS A 173 -6.26 21.92 8.86
C LYS A 173 -5.18 23.00 9.01
N CYS A 174 -3.99 22.68 9.52
CA CYS A 174 -2.87 23.63 9.56
C CYS A 174 -1.93 23.41 8.39
N THR A 175 -1.24 24.47 7.98
CA THR A 175 -0.14 24.43 7.02
C THR A 175 1.09 25.12 7.60
N ASN A 176 2.25 24.92 6.99
CA ASN A 176 3.49 25.60 7.37
C ASN A 176 3.72 26.83 6.49
N PRO A 177 3.53 28.06 7.00
CA PRO A 177 3.75 29.28 6.21
C PRO A 177 5.23 29.53 5.89
N ASN A 178 6.15 28.97 6.68
CA ASN A 178 7.60 29.23 6.58
C ASN A 178 8.33 28.16 5.74
N TRP A 179 7.61 27.42 4.91
CA TRP A 179 8.13 26.25 4.20
C TRP A 179 9.27 26.62 3.24
N LYS A 180 9.23 27.80 2.63
CA LYS A 180 10.26 28.28 1.70
C LYS A 180 11.56 28.56 2.43
N GLU A 181 11.48 29.28 3.55
CA GLU A 181 12.62 29.65 4.39
C GLU A 181 13.28 28.41 5.00
N GLN A 182 12.48 27.36 5.27
CA GLN A 182 12.94 26.08 5.81
C GLN A 182 13.41 25.09 4.73
N GLY A 183 13.34 25.44 3.44
CA GLY A 183 13.76 24.58 2.34
C GLY A 183 12.88 23.34 2.11
N LEU A 184 11.61 23.39 2.54
CA LEU A 184 10.63 22.33 2.27
C LEU A 184 10.03 22.49 0.86
N ASN A 185 9.28 21.47 0.43
CA ASN A 185 8.69 21.42 -0.92
C ASN A 185 7.43 22.27 -1.04
N SER A 186 6.59 22.29 0.01
CA SER A 186 5.36 23.07 0.05
C SER A 186 4.97 23.38 1.49
N GLU A 187 3.85 24.10 1.66
CA GLU A 187 3.25 24.36 2.97
C GLU A 187 2.70 23.09 3.66
N ASN A 188 2.60 21.98 2.93
CA ASN A 188 2.12 20.70 3.43
C ASN A 188 3.30 19.86 3.92
N PHE A 189 3.04 18.94 4.85
CA PHE A 189 4.08 18.06 5.37
C PHE A 189 3.51 16.74 5.88
N VAL A 190 4.26 15.67 5.62
CA VAL A 190 4.11 14.36 6.27
C VAL A 190 5.47 14.03 6.86
N ALA A 191 5.65 14.33 8.15
CA ALA A 191 6.95 14.28 8.81
C ALA A 191 7.02 13.14 9.84
N PHE A 192 8.17 12.49 9.94
CA PHE A 192 8.43 11.39 10.89
C PHE A 192 9.64 11.69 11.76
N ASN A 193 9.53 11.40 13.06
CA ASN A 193 10.64 11.43 14.00
C ASN A 193 10.68 10.10 14.75
N LEU A 194 11.76 9.32 14.58
CA LEU A 194 11.89 8.00 15.17
C LEU A 194 12.42 8.05 16.61
N THR A 195 13.10 9.13 17.02
CA THR A 195 13.47 9.38 18.42
C THR A 195 12.24 9.70 19.26
N GLU A 196 11.38 10.59 18.78
CA GLU A 196 10.11 10.93 19.43
C GLU A 196 8.97 9.95 19.13
N ARG A 197 9.21 8.99 18.23
CA ARG A 197 8.25 7.99 17.74
C ARG A 197 6.91 8.60 17.33
N MET A 198 6.98 9.57 16.42
CA MET A 198 5.83 10.39 16.06
C MET A 198 5.75 10.66 14.56
N GLN A 199 4.53 10.67 14.03
CA GLN A 199 4.19 11.16 12.69
C GLN A 199 3.33 12.41 12.81
N LEU A 200 3.63 13.42 11.98
CA LEU A 200 2.85 14.64 11.82
C LEU A 200 2.28 14.72 10.41
N ILE A 201 1.01 15.08 10.29
CA ILE A 201 0.34 15.35 9.02
C ILE A 201 -0.21 16.78 9.06
N GLY A 202 0.18 17.60 8.08
CA GLY A 202 -0.29 18.98 7.92
C GLY A 202 -0.68 19.28 6.47
N GLY A 203 -1.78 20.02 6.29
CA GLY A 203 -2.35 20.47 5.02
C GLY A 203 -3.10 19.39 4.24
N THR A 204 -2.50 18.20 4.07
CA THR A 204 -3.11 17.11 3.31
C THR A 204 -4.24 16.43 4.08
N TRP A 205 -5.39 16.24 3.42
CA TRP A 205 -6.54 15.51 3.95
C TRP A 205 -6.58 14.04 3.53
N TYR A 206 -5.71 13.60 2.61
CA TYR A 206 -5.74 12.24 2.07
C TYR A 206 -5.59 11.17 3.17
N GLY A 207 -6.58 10.29 3.33
CA GLY A 207 -6.59 9.28 4.40
C GLY A 207 -5.39 8.34 4.35
N GLY A 208 -4.92 8.02 3.15
CA GLY A 208 -3.80 7.11 2.94
C GLY A 208 -2.47 7.54 3.57
N GLU A 209 -2.28 8.82 3.95
CA GLU A 209 -1.06 9.25 4.66
C GLU A 209 -0.99 8.70 6.10
N MET A 210 -2.15 8.47 6.75
CA MET A 210 -2.21 7.86 8.08
C MET A 210 -1.84 6.37 8.04
N LYS A 211 -2.24 5.66 6.96
CA LYS A 211 -1.91 4.25 6.72
C LYS A 211 -0.43 4.09 6.31
N LYS A 212 -0.02 4.76 5.24
CA LYS A 212 1.31 4.55 4.63
C LYS A 212 2.47 5.09 5.46
N GLY A 213 2.21 6.00 6.39
CA GLY A 213 3.19 6.39 7.39
C GLY A 213 3.59 5.24 8.30
N MET A 214 2.62 4.53 8.87
CA MET A 214 2.89 3.35 9.71
C MET A 214 3.47 2.20 8.92
N PHE A 215 3.03 1.99 7.67
CA PHE A 215 3.70 1.03 6.79
C PHE A 215 5.18 1.34 6.58
N SER A 216 5.55 2.62 6.45
CA SER A 216 6.96 3.04 6.33
C SER A 216 7.76 2.74 7.62
N MET A 217 7.12 2.82 8.78
CA MET A 217 7.75 2.46 10.07
C MET A 217 7.92 0.94 10.19
N MET A 218 6.91 0.16 9.76
CA MET A 218 7.01 -1.30 9.67
C MET A 218 8.14 -1.73 8.72
N ASN A 219 8.24 -1.07 7.56
CA ASN A 219 9.34 -1.26 6.61
C ASN A 219 10.72 -0.88 7.17
N TYR A 220 10.81 -0.06 8.21
CA TYR A 220 12.07 0.22 8.90
C TYR A 220 12.39 -0.84 9.95
N LEU A 221 11.41 -1.18 10.81
CA LEU A 221 11.66 -2.00 12.00
C LEU A 221 11.77 -3.50 11.72
N LEU A 222 10.92 -4.05 10.84
CA LEU A 222 10.82 -5.50 10.64
C LEU A 222 12.02 -6.10 9.92
N PRO A 223 12.54 -5.53 8.81
CA PRO A 223 13.70 -6.11 8.13
C PRO A 223 14.96 -6.13 9.00
N LEU A 224 15.12 -5.14 9.90
CA LEU A 224 16.23 -5.11 10.88
C LEU A 224 16.17 -6.27 11.88
N LYS A 225 15.00 -6.90 12.04
CA LYS A 225 14.78 -8.11 12.85
C LYS A 225 14.72 -9.38 11.99
N GLY A 226 15.04 -9.31 10.70
CA GLY A 226 14.97 -10.45 9.77
C GLY A 226 13.55 -10.88 9.40
N ILE A 227 12.55 -9.99 9.55
CA ILE A 227 11.16 -10.23 9.16
C ILE A 227 10.88 -9.46 7.88
N ALA A 228 10.34 -10.12 6.85
CA ALA A 228 10.04 -9.42 5.60
C ALA A 228 8.87 -8.45 5.84
N SER A 229 8.97 -7.23 5.33
CA SER A 229 7.87 -6.26 5.30
C SER A 229 7.52 -5.98 3.85
N MET A 230 6.28 -6.27 3.47
CA MET A 230 5.90 -6.53 2.08
C MET A 230 4.71 -5.66 1.67
N HIS A 231 4.82 -5.01 0.51
CA HIS A 231 3.71 -4.33 -0.14
C HIS A 231 3.01 -5.29 -1.11
N CYS A 232 2.19 -6.16 -0.54
CA CYS A 232 1.49 -7.22 -1.27
C CYS A 232 0.08 -7.40 -0.73
N SER A 233 -0.81 -8.01 -1.52
CA SER A 233 -1.98 -8.69 -0.94
C SER A 233 -1.63 -10.14 -0.64
N ALA A 234 -2.43 -10.80 0.20
CA ALA A 234 -2.22 -12.20 0.55
C ALA A 234 -3.55 -12.94 0.77
N ASN A 235 -3.61 -14.20 0.33
CA ASN A 235 -4.73 -15.10 0.58
C ASN A 235 -4.26 -16.55 0.78
N VAL A 236 -5.16 -17.39 1.31
CA VAL A 236 -4.89 -18.79 1.61
C VAL A 236 -5.97 -19.70 1.03
N GLY A 237 -5.54 -20.80 0.43
CA GLY A 237 -6.43 -21.84 -0.08
C GLY A 237 -6.93 -22.77 1.02
N GLU A 238 -7.88 -23.64 0.70
CA GLU A 238 -8.45 -24.60 1.66
C GLU A 238 -7.39 -25.57 2.23
N LYS A 239 -6.30 -25.82 1.49
CA LYS A 239 -5.20 -26.69 1.90
C LYS A 239 -4.14 -25.97 2.76
N GLY A 240 -4.36 -24.70 3.08
CA GLY A 240 -3.39 -23.88 3.80
C GLY A 240 -2.26 -23.31 2.94
N ASP A 241 -2.33 -23.49 1.61
CA ASP A 241 -1.38 -22.92 0.66
C ASP A 241 -1.53 -21.40 0.61
N VAL A 242 -0.51 -20.65 1.02
CA VAL A 242 -0.53 -19.17 1.02
C VAL A 242 0.09 -18.64 -0.27
N ALA A 243 -0.54 -17.59 -0.82
CA ALA A 243 -0.04 -16.84 -1.95
C ALA A 243 0.04 -15.35 -1.61
N ILE A 244 1.10 -14.69 -2.08
CA ILE A 244 1.31 -13.24 -1.93
C ILE A 244 1.43 -12.57 -3.30
N PHE A 245 0.83 -11.40 -3.46
CA PHE A 245 0.77 -10.67 -4.73
C PHE A 245 1.36 -9.27 -4.55
N PHE A 246 2.60 -9.06 -4.96
CA PHE A 246 3.22 -7.73 -4.98
C PHE A 246 2.73 -6.91 -6.16
N GLY A 247 2.67 -5.59 -5.99
CA GLY A 247 2.30 -4.68 -7.07
C GLY A 247 1.98 -3.28 -6.58
N LEU A 248 2.07 -2.29 -7.48
CA LEU A 248 1.62 -0.94 -7.17
C LEU A 248 0.09 -0.83 -7.12
N SER A 249 -0.40 0.28 -6.57
CA SER A 249 -1.84 0.56 -6.53
C SER A 249 -2.46 0.52 -7.94
N GLY A 250 -3.56 -0.24 -8.09
CA GLY A 250 -4.30 -0.43 -9.35
C GLY A 250 -3.73 -1.50 -10.31
N THR A 251 -2.64 -2.17 -9.94
CA THR A 251 -2.07 -3.29 -10.74
C THR A 251 -2.79 -4.62 -10.54
N GLY A 252 -3.82 -4.67 -9.69
CA GLY A 252 -4.67 -5.85 -9.50
C GLY A 252 -4.50 -6.58 -8.17
N LYS A 253 -3.66 -6.10 -7.24
CA LYS A 253 -3.46 -6.75 -5.91
C LYS A 253 -4.78 -7.10 -5.21
N THR A 254 -5.62 -6.09 -4.98
CA THR A 254 -6.91 -6.23 -4.27
C THR A 254 -7.87 -7.13 -5.06
N THR A 255 -8.06 -6.85 -6.36
CA THR A 255 -8.95 -7.63 -7.24
C THR A 255 -8.59 -9.11 -7.30
N LEU A 256 -7.28 -9.43 -7.35
CA LEU A 256 -6.79 -10.81 -7.48
C LEU A 256 -6.66 -11.53 -6.13
N SER A 257 -6.49 -10.82 -5.02
CA SER A 257 -6.53 -11.45 -3.68
C SER A 257 -7.93 -11.79 -3.24
N THR A 258 -8.93 -11.03 -3.67
CA THR A 258 -10.35 -11.29 -3.41
C THR A 258 -10.87 -12.32 -4.42
N ASP A 259 -10.42 -13.56 -4.23
CA ASP A 259 -10.87 -14.72 -4.98
C ASP A 259 -11.88 -15.50 -4.10
N PRO A 260 -13.12 -15.77 -4.57
CA PRO A 260 -14.09 -16.52 -3.79
C PRO A 260 -13.62 -17.93 -3.38
N LYS A 261 -12.61 -18.49 -4.07
CA LYS A 261 -12.03 -19.81 -3.76
C LYS A 261 -11.00 -19.76 -2.63
N ARG A 262 -10.66 -18.57 -2.11
CA ARG A 262 -9.54 -18.38 -1.17
C ARG A 262 -9.88 -17.38 -0.09
N LYS A 263 -9.42 -17.65 1.13
CA LYS A 263 -9.63 -16.75 2.27
C LYS A 263 -8.63 -15.61 2.22
N LEU A 264 -9.12 -14.38 2.20
CA LEU A 264 -8.28 -13.17 2.25
C LEU A 264 -7.56 -13.08 3.60
N ILE A 265 -6.24 -12.85 3.58
CA ILE A 265 -5.44 -12.50 4.76
C ILE A 265 -5.39 -10.97 4.90
N GLY A 266 -5.13 -10.26 3.80
CA GLY A 266 -5.16 -8.80 3.70
C GLY A 266 -4.86 -8.31 2.29
N ASP A 267 -5.08 -7.04 1.99
CA ASP A 267 -5.07 -6.50 0.62
C ASP A 267 -3.81 -5.72 0.22
N ASP A 268 -2.94 -5.33 1.15
CA ASP A 268 -1.89 -4.36 0.81
C ASP A 268 -0.57 -4.44 1.62
N GLU A 269 -0.60 -4.78 2.92
CA GLU A 269 0.58 -4.69 3.80
C GLU A 269 0.75 -5.93 4.70
N HIS A 270 1.84 -6.69 4.50
CA HIS A 270 2.09 -7.94 5.23
C HIS A 270 3.51 -8.06 5.76
N GLY A 271 3.64 -8.79 6.85
CA GLY A 271 4.90 -9.31 7.37
C GLY A 271 5.09 -10.78 6.99
N TRP A 272 6.34 -11.23 6.95
CA TRP A 272 6.68 -12.65 6.87
C TRP A 272 7.79 -13.01 7.87
N ASP A 273 7.39 -13.64 8.97
CA ASP A 273 8.26 -14.06 10.07
C ASP A 273 8.52 -15.59 10.03
N ASP A 274 8.91 -16.14 11.18
CA ASP A 274 9.21 -17.57 11.35
C ASP A 274 7.94 -18.43 11.38
N ASP A 275 6.76 -17.87 11.66
CA ASP A 275 5.48 -18.58 11.69
C ASP A 275 4.75 -18.53 10.34
N GLY A 276 4.89 -17.43 9.59
CA GLY A 276 4.26 -17.28 8.28
C GLY A 276 3.94 -15.85 7.89
N VAL A 277 2.94 -15.69 7.04
CA VAL A 277 2.50 -14.39 6.52
C VAL A 277 1.39 -13.82 7.41
N PHE A 278 1.53 -12.56 7.82
CA PHE A 278 0.57 -11.87 8.69
C PHE A 278 0.26 -10.46 8.19
N ASN A 279 -0.99 -10.04 8.33
CA ASN A 279 -1.44 -8.70 7.92
C ASN A 279 -0.96 -7.64 8.91
N PHE A 280 -0.67 -6.44 8.43
CA PHE A 280 -0.45 -5.29 9.31
C PHE A 280 -1.75 -4.59 9.71
N GLU A 281 -2.81 -4.83 8.94
CA GLU A 281 -4.02 -4.03 8.91
C GLU A 281 -5.24 -4.75 9.50
N GLY A 282 -6.26 -3.96 9.86
CA GLY A 282 -7.58 -4.42 10.32
C GLY A 282 -8.70 -4.17 9.30
N GLY A 283 -8.35 -3.70 8.10
CA GLY A 283 -9.25 -3.27 7.03
C GLY A 283 -8.62 -3.35 5.65
N CYS A 284 -9.37 -2.92 4.64
CA CYS A 284 -8.91 -2.79 3.26
C CYS A 284 -9.19 -1.37 2.75
N TYR A 285 -8.36 -0.90 1.82
CA TYR A 285 -8.47 0.44 1.24
C TYR A 285 -8.54 0.37 -0.29
N ALA A 286 -9.66 -0.15 -0.78
CA ALA A 286 -9.86 -0.49 -2.18
C ALA A 286 -10.03 0.77 -3.06
N LYS A 287 -9.60 0.67 -4.32
CA LYS A 287 -9.96 1.63 -5.37
C LYS A 287 -11.38 1.34 -5.84
N THR A 288 -12.16 2.39 -6.14
CA THR A 288 -13.57 2.26 -6.53
C THR A 288 -13.88 2.77 -7.94
N ILE A 289 -12.90 3.32 -8.66
CA ILE A 289 -13.10 3.78 -10.03
C ILE A 289 -13.48 2.60 -10.93
N LYS A 290 -14.62 2.72 -11.62
CA LYS A 290 -15.25 1.67 -12.45
C LYS A 290 -15.58 0.38 -11.69
N LEU A 291 -15.79 0.48 -10.37
CA LEU A 291 -16.27 -0.65 -9.57
C LEU A 291 -17.67 -1.07 -10.05
N SER A 292 -17.87 -2.38 -10.23
CA SER A 292 -19.16 -2.97 -10.53
C SER A 292 -19.36 -4.25 -9.72
N GLU A 293 -20.61 -4.54 -9.38
CA GLU A 293 -20.98 -5.74 -8.62
C GLU A 293 -20.64 -7.02 -9.39
N GLU A 294 -20.74 -7.01 -10.72
CA GLU A 294 -20.45 -8.17 -11.56
C GLU A 294 -18.97 -8.52 -11.58
N ALA A 295 -18.08 -7.51 -11.55
CA ALA A 295 -16.64 -7.71 -11.66
C ALA A 295 -15.98 -7.97 -10.30
N GLU A 296 -16.45 -7.30 -9.25
CA GLU A 296 -15.85 -7.32 -7.90
C GLU A 296 -16.93 -7.37 -6.80
N PRO A 297 -17.75 -8.44 -6.73
CA PRO A 297 -18.93 -8.50 -5.86
C PRO A 297 -18.58 -8.34 -4.37
N ASP A 298 -17.55 -9.01 -3.87
CA ASP A 298 -17.11 -8.90 -2.48
C ASP A 298 -16.76 -7.46 -2.08
N ILE A 299 -16.05 -6.73 -2.95
CA ILE A 299 -15.67 -5.33 -2.70
C ILE A 299 -16.92 -4.45 -2.76
N TYR A 300 -17.81 -4.66 -3.73
CA TYR A 300 -19.06 -3.92 -3.87
C TYR A 300 -19.95 -4.09 -2.62
N HIS A 301 -20.13 -5.32 -2.14
CA HIS A 301 -20.93 -5.63 -0.95
C HIS A 301 -20.27 -5.26 0.37
N ALA A 302 -18.95 -5.01 0.37
CA ALA A 302 -18.27 -4.42 1.51
C ALA A 302 -18.62 -2.93 1.71
N ILE A 303 -19.16 -2.26 0.69
CA ILE A 303 -19.62 -0.87 0.75
C ILE A 303 -21.01 -0.83 1.37
N LYS A 304 -21.05 -0.70 2.69
CA LYS A 304 -22.26 -0.56 3.51
C LYS A 304 -21.96 0.33 4.71
N ARG A 305 -22.91 0.50 5.64
CA ARG A 305 -22.65 1.19 6.91
C ARG A 305 -21.33 0.70 7.55
N ASP A 306 -20.54 1.63 8.07
CA ASP A 306 -19.16 1.47 8.59
C ASP A 306 -18.06 1.36 7.52
N ALA A 307 -18.41 1.40 6.23
CA ALA A 307 -17.48 1.77 5.18
C ALA A 307 -17.42 3.29 5.02
N LEU A 308 -16.25 3.79 4.61
CA LEU A 308 -15.99 5.20 4.36
C LEU A 308 -15.49 5.36 2.92
N LEU A 309 -16.33 5.92 2.06
CA LEU A 309 -16.03 6.29 0.68
C LEU A 309 -15.27 7.62 0.64
N GLU A 310 -14.31 7.73 -0.27
CA GLU A 310 -13.45 8.91 -0.40
C GLU A 310 -13.39 9.34 -1.87
N ASN A 311 -13.78 10.60 -2.10
CA ASN A 311 -13.76 11.29 -3.39
C ASN A 311 -14.64 10.67 -4.50
N VAL A 312 -15.57 9.78 -4.17
CA VAL A 312 -16.60 9.34 -5.12
C VAL A 312 -17.59 10.46 -5.43
N VAL A 313 -18.27 10.35 -6.57
CA VAL A 313 -19.37 11.24 -6.92
C VAL A 313 -20.67 10.63 -6.40
N VAL A 314 -21.33 11.34 -5.49
CA VAL A 314 -22.65 10.97 -4.97
C VAL A 314 -23.68 11.82 -5.69
N LEU A 315 -24.66 11.17 -6.32
CA LEU A 315 -25.74 11.81 -7.07
C LEU A 315 -26.80 12.40 -6.13
N PRO A 316 -27.70 13.28 -6.62
CA PRO A 316 -28.73 13.91 -5.78
C PRO A 316 -29.69 12.94 -5.08
N ASP A 317 -29.85 11.72 -5.60
CA ASP A 317 -30.67 10.66 -4.99
C ASP A 317 -29.88 9.81 -3.96
N GLY A 318 -28.61 10.12 -3.72
CA GLY A 318 -27.72 9.42 -2.81
C GLY A 318 -27.02 8.20 -3.41
N THR A 319 -27.26 7.86 -4.68
CA THR A 319 -26.51 6.79 -5.37
C THR A 319 -25.09 7.24 -5.70
N VAL A 320 -24.17 6.28 -5.83
CA VAL A 320 -22.76 6.55 -6.13
C VAL A 320 -22.49 6.24 -7.59
N ASP A 321 -21.92 7.20 -8.32
CA ASP A 321 -21.39 6.96 -9.66
C ASP A 321 -19.92 6.54 -9.57
N PHE A 322 -19.67 5.23 -9.60
CA PHE A 322 -18.32 4.69 -9.59
C PHE A 322 -17.56 4.91 -10.90
N ASN A 323 -18.23 5.29 -12.00
CA ASN A 323 -17.58 5.56 -13.28
C ASN A 323 -17.09 7.00 -13.40
N ASP A 324 -17.53 7.90 -12.52
CA ASP A 324 -17.15 9.31 -12.56
C ASP A 324 -15.78 9.54 -11.88
N GLY A 325 -14.75 9.70 -12.72
CA GLY A 325 -13.39 10.07 -12.32
C GLY A 325 -13.12 11.58 -12.33
N SER A 326 -14.14 12.45 -12.49
CA SER A 326 -13.98 13.90 -12.64
C SER A 326 -13.28 14.57 -11.48
N LYS A 327 -13.46 14.06 -10.26
CA LYS A 327 -12.68 14.46 -9.08
C LYS A 327 -11.28 13.83 -9.10
N THR A 328 -11.22 12.52 -9.32
CA THR A 328 -9.98 11.74 -9.38
C THR A 328 -10.24 10.32 -9.90
N GLU A 329 -9.26 9.72 -10.58
CA GLU A 329 -9.23 8.27 -10.87
C GLU A 329 -8.79 7.43 -9.64
N ASN A 330 -8.47 8.07 -8.52
CA ASN A 330 -8.11 7.43 -7.27
C ASN A 330 -9.23 7.56 -6.23
N THR A 331 -10.48 7.37 -6.66
CA THR A 331 -11.59 7.18 -5.72
C THR A 331 -11.35 5.91 -4.90
N ARG A 332 -11.74 5.96 -3.62
CA ARG A 332 -11.42 4.92 -2.66
C ARG A 332 -12.61 4.59 -1.76
N VAL A 333 -12.51 3.44 -1.13
CA VAL A 333 -13.31 3.08 0.04
C VAL A 333 -12.41 2.39 1.07
N SER A 334 -12.56 2.77 2.33
CA SER A 334 -12.02 2.00 3.45
C SER A 334 -13.16 1.26 4.14
N TYR A 335 -12.90 0.01 4.54
CA TYR A 335 -13.83 -0.78 5.33
C TYR A 335 -13.05 -1.73 6.24
N PRO A 336 -13.58 -2.08 7.43
CA PRO A 336 -12.94 -3.07 8.26
C PRO A 336 -13.00 -4.44 7.57
N ILE A 337 -11.97 -5.25 7.74
CA ILE A 337 -11.73 -6.44 6.90
C ILE A 337 -12.90 -7.44 6.98
N TYR A 338 -13.64 -7.45 8.10
CA TYR A 338 -14.81 -8.30 8.30
C TYR A 338 -16.02 -7.93 7.43
N HIS A 339 -15.97 -6.84 6.66
CA HIS A 339 -16.97 -6.57 5.62
C HIS A 339 -16.88 -7.57 4.47
N ILE A 340 -15.71 -8.17 4.25
CA ILE A 340 -15.52 -9.33 3.38
C ILE A 340 -15.86 -10.59 4.19
N GLU A 341 -16.66 -11.49 3.61
CA GLU A 341 -17.09 -12.71 4.30
C GLU A 341 -15.97 -13.75 4.34
N ASN A 342 -15.34 -14.00 3.19
CA ASN A 342 -14.33 -15.04 3.00
C ASN A 342 -12.92 -14.59 3.41
N ILE A 343 -12.72 -14.40 4.71
CA ILE A 343 -11.43 -13.97 5.27
C ILE A 343 -10.88 -14.96 6.30
N VAL A 344 -9.58 -14.85 6.58
CA VAL A 344 -8.96 -15.57 7.69
C VAL A 344 -9.36 -14.91 9.03
N LYS A 345 -9.80 -15.71 10.00
CA LYS A 345 -10.24 -15.32 11.35
C LYS A 345 -9.77 -16.36 12.37
N PRO A 346 -9.62 -16.01 13.66
CA PRO A 346 -9.87 -14.69 14.27
C PRO A 346 -8.76 -13.66 14.04
N VAL A 347 -7.57 -14.08 13.60
CA VAL A 347 -6.42 -13.22 13.33
C VAL A 347 -6.04 -13.33 11.86
N SER A 348 -5.77 -12.20 11.21
CA SER A 348 -5.36 -12.13 9.80
C SER A 348 -3.92 -12.60 9.58
N LYS A 349 -3.69 -13.90 9.73
CA LYS A 349 -2.39 -14.55 9.46
C LYS A 349 -2.56 -16.00 9.02
N ALA A 350 -1.60 -16.52 8.28
CA ALA A 350 -1.55 -17.90 7.83
C ALA A 350 -0.09 -18.40 7.79
N GLY A 351 0.12 -19.62 7.29
CA GLY A 351 1.45 -20.20 7.15
C GLY A 351 2.33 -19.50 6.10
N HIS A 352 3.44 -20.14 5.75
CA HIS A 352 4.40 -19.60 4.79
C HIS A 352 3.83 -19.53 3.36
N ALA A 353 4.16 -18.47 2.62
CA ALA A 353 3.80 -18.35 1.21
C ALA A 353 4.56 -19.37 0.37
N THR A 354 3.83 -20.14 -0.43
CA THR A 354 4.40 -21.09 -1.41
C THR A 354 4.43 -20.50 -2.82
N LYS A 355 3.60 -19.49 -3.07
CA LYS A 355 3.47 -18.78 -4.34
C LYS A 355 3.72 -17.28 -4.12
N VAL A 356 4.67 -16.73 -4.86
CA VAL A 356 5.01 -15.29 -4.85
C VAL A 356 4.74 -14.70 -6.22
N ILE A 357 3.77 -13.80 -6.33
CA ILE A 357 3.35 -13.23 -7.61
C ILE A 357 3.78 -11.78 -7.66
N PHE A 358 4.52 -11.39 -8.70
CA PHE A 358 4.87 -10.00 -8.99
C PHE A 358 3.95 -9.49 -10.10
N LEU A 359 3.03 -8.58 -9.75
CA LEU A 359 2.13 -7.94 -10.69
C LEU A 359 2.80 -6.73 -11.33
N THR A 360 2.87 -6.73 -12.67
CA THR A 360 3.35 -5.60 -13.44
C THR A 360 2.30 -5.15 -14.44
N ALA A 361 1.86 -3.89 -14.33
CA ALA A 361 1.13 -3.24 -15.42
C ALA A 361 2.11 -2.72 -16.48
N ASP A 362 2.57 -3.58 -17.40
CA ASP A 362 3.45 -3.17 -18.49
C ASP A 362 2.69 -2.39 -19.57
N ALA A 363 2.97 -1.09 -19.68
CA ALA A 363 2.37 -0.21 -20.69
C ALA A 363 3.06 -0.31 -22.07
N PHE A 364 4.22 -0.96 -22.18
CA PHE A 364 4.91 -1.14 -23.47
C PHE A 364 4.31 -2.30 -24.30
N GLY A 365 3.69 -3.28 -23.62
CA GLY A 365 3.15 -4.48 -24.26
C GLY A 365 4.20 -5.55 -24.55
N VAL A 366 5.33 -5.53 -23.83
CA VAL A 366 6.51 -6.37 -24.09
C VAL A 366 6.49 -7.65 -23.24
N LEU A 367 6.13 -7.52 -21.96
CA LEU A 367 6.18 -8.64 -21.03
C LEU A 367 5.06 -9.65 -21.29
N PRO A 368 5.34 -10.95 -21.18
CA PRO A 368 4.34 -12.00 -21.36
C PRO A 368 3.27 -11.90 -20.26
N PRO A 369 2.05 -12.43 -20.48
CA PRO A 369 1.02 -12.47 -19.44
C PRO A 369 1.49 -13.15 -18.16
N VAL A 370 2.35 -14.17 -18.27
CA VAL A 370 2.95 -14.84 -17.12
C VAL A 370 4.33 -15.41 -17.43
N SER A 371 5.23 -15.41 -16.45
CA SER A 371 6.51 -16.11 -16.49
C SER A 371 6.83 -16.76 -15.17
N ARG A 372 7.45 -17.95 -15.22
CA ARG A 372 8.07 -18.58 -14.05
C ARG A 372 9.49 -18.05 -13.89
N LEU A 373 9.79 -17.50 -12.71
CA LEU A 373 11.09 -16.87 -12.46
C LEU A 373 12.08 -17.87 -11.84
N THR A 374 13.35 -17.75 -12.22
CA THR A 374 14.46 -18.33 -11.45
C THR A 374 14.69 -17.55 -10.15
N ALA A 375 15.45 -18.10 -9.20
CA ALA A 375 15.75 -17.43 -7.94
C ALA A 375 16.50 -16.09 -8.13
N SER A 376 17.39 -16.00 -9.11
CA SER A 376 18.12 -14.77 -9.44
C SER A 376 17.23 -13.76 -10.16
N GLN A 377 16.38 -14.20 -11.11
CA GLN A 377 15.37 -13.35 -11.74
C GLN A 377 14.36 -12.82 -10.72
N THR A 378 13.99 -13.61 -9.70
CA THR A 378 13.11 -13.18 -8.61
C THR A 378 13.66 -11.93 -7.93
N GLN A 379 14.93 -11.98 -7.51
CA GLN A 379 15.57 -10.82 -6.89
C GLN A 379 15.72 -9.65 -7.86
N TYR A 380 16.11 -9.92 -9.12
CA TYR A 380 16.28 -8.88 -10.14
C TYR A 380 14.96 -8.13 -10.41
N HIS A 381 13.87 -8.85 -10.64
CA HIS A 381 12.56 -8.24 -10.90
C HIS A 381 11.94 -7.63 -9.65
N PHE A 382 12.20 -8.17 -8.46
CA PHE A 382 11.77 -7.57 -7.20
C PHE A 382 12.47 -6.22 -6.94
N LEU A 383 13.79 -6.16 -7.11
CA LEU A 383 14.57 -4.92 -6.97
C LEU A 383 14.22 -3.91 -8.07
N SER A 384 14.00 -4.38 -9.29
CA SER A 384 13.58 -3.51 -10.39
C SER A 384 12.20 -2.92 -10.13
N GLY A 385 11.25 -3.77 -9.70
CA GLY A 385 9.86 -3.38 -9.44
C GLY A 385 9.23 -2.64 -10.60
N PHE A 386 9.51 -3.10 -11.83
CA PHE A 386 8.99 -2.48 -13.04
C PHE A 386 7.48 -2.66 -13.12
N THR A 387 6.78 -1.55 -13.34
CA THR A 387 5.33 -1.50 -13.54
C THR A 387 4.92 -0.11 -14.08
N ALA A 388 3.66 0.28 -13.96
CA ALA A 388 3.18 1.63 -14.26
C ALA A 388 2.53 2.29 -13.03
N LYS A 389 2.75 3.60 -12.86
CA LYS A 389 1.91 4.44 -12.00
C LYS A 389 0.61 4.73 -12.74
N LEU A 390 -0.50 4.23 -12.22
CA LEU A 390 -1.82 4.52 -12.75
C LEU A 390 -2.31 5.89 -12.28
N ALA A 391 -3.22 6.49 -13.04
CA ALA A 391 -3.76 7.83 -12.82
C ALA A 391 -4.27 8.03 -11.37
N GLY A 392 -4.02 9.22 -10.82
CA GLY A 392 -4.47 9.66 -9.49
C GLY A 392 -3.77 9.03 -8.28
N THR A 393 -2.89 8.03 -8.45
CA THR A 393 -2.24 7.35 -7.30
C THR A 393 -1.23 8.24 -6.55
N GLU A 394 -0.70 9.27 -7.21
CA GLU A 394 0.13 10.34 -6.68
C GLU A 394 -0.31 11.66 -7.31
N ARG A 395 -0.21 12.77 -6.56
CA ARG A 395 -0.58 14.10 -7.08
C ARG A 395 0.19 14.42 -8.37
N GLY A 396 -0.54 14.71 -9.45
CA GLY A 396 0.00 15.07 -10.76
C GLY A 396 0.16 13.93 -11.77
N VAL A 397 -0.20 12.69 -11.43
CA VAL A 397 -0.18 11.56 -12.39
C VAL A 397 -1.55 11.44 -13.07
N THR A 398 -1.63 11.73 -14.37
CA THR A 398 -2.88 11.70 -15.15
C THR A 398 -2.98 10.52 -16.13
N GLU A 399 -1.85 9.93 -16.53
CA GLU A 399 -1.80 8.82 -17.48
C GLU A 399 -0.88 7.69 -16.96
N PRO A 400 -1.09 6.42 -17.38
CA PRO A 400 -0.20 5.32 -17.04
C PRO A 400 1.25 5.64 -17.37
N THR A 401 2.07 5.84 -16.34
CA THR A 401 3.47 6.23 -16.51
C THR A 401 4.37 5.07 -16.12
N PRO A 402 5.17 4.49 -17.05
CA PRO A 402 6.12 3.44 -16.71
C PRO A 402 7.06 3.85 -15.58
N THR A 403 7.31 2.95 -14.64
CA THR A 403 8.10 3.24 -13.46
C THR A 403 8.85 2.01 -12.97
N PHE A 404 10.00 2.25 -12.33
CA PHE A 404 10.75 1.25 -11.59
C PHE A 404 10.63 1.57 -10.11
N SER A 405 9.70 0.89 -9.45
CA SER A 405 9.42 1.08 -8.03
C SER A 405 9.95 -0.11 -7.26
N ALA A 406 11.19 0.00 -6.79
CA ALA A 406 11.89 -1.03 -6.02
C ALA A 406 10.98 -1.76 -5.01
N CYS A 407 11.08 -3.08 -4.96
CA CYS A 407 10.27 -3.95 -4.10
C CYS A 407 8.75 -3.80 -4.34
N PHE A 408 8.36 -3.30 -5.52
CA PHE A 408 7.00 -2.88 -5.85
C PHE A 408 6.41 -1.86 -4.87
N GLY A 409 7.24 -1.04 -4.19
CA GLY A 409 6.82 -0.20 -3.07
C GLY A 409 7.78 0.92 -2.68
N ALA A 410 8.60 1.43 -3.61
CA ALA A 410 9.71 2.35 -3.33
C ALA A 410 9.36 3.56 -2.45
N ALA A 411 8.15 4.13 -2.61
CA ALA A 411 7.70 5.29 -1.84
C ALA A 411 7.61 5.03 -0.32
N PHE A 412 7.55 3.75 0.09
CA PHE A 412 7.36 3.32 1.47
C PHE A 412 8.60 2.65 2.07
N LEU A 413 9.66 2.46 1.28
CA LEU A 413 10.89 1.83 1.74
C LEU A 413 11.68 2.82 2.59
N SER A 414 12.04 2.40 3.80
CA SER A 414 12.86 3.18 4.74
C SER A 414 14.31 2.71 4.76
N LEU A 415 14.58 1.49 4.29
CA LEU A 415 15.90 0.88 4.19
C LEU A 415 16.33 0.73 2.72
N HIS A 416 17.57 0.30 2.48
CA HIS A 416 18.04 0.05 1.12
C HIS A 416 17.26 -1.13 0.50
N PRO A 417 16.82 -1.07 -0.77
CA PRO A 417 16.03 -2.13 -1.41
C PRO A 417 16.62 -3.54 -1.32
N THR A 418 17.95 -3.68 -1.30
CA THR A 418 18.63 -4.98 -1.16
C THR A 418 18.33 -5.67 0.17
N GLN A 419 18.09 -4.92 1.26
CA GLN A 419 17.76 -5.50 2.56
C GLN A 419 16.39 -6.19 2.52
N TYR A 420 15.40 -5.59 1.85
CA TYR A 420 14.09 -6.23 1.65
C TYR A 420 14.20 -7.47 0.76
N ALA A 421 14.99 -7.39 -0.32
CA ALA A 421 15.19 -8.51 -1.23
C ALA A 421 15.87 -9.71 -0.55
N GLU A 422 16.88 -9.45 0.29
CA GLU A 422 17.59 -10.48 1.05
C GLU A 422 16.67 -11.21 2.02
N VAL A 423 15.89 -10.47 2.81
CA VAL A 423 14.96 -11.06 3.78
C VAL A 423 13.85 -11.84 3.07
N LEU A 424 13.27 -11.30 1.99
CA LEU A 424 12.27 -12.01 1.19
C LEU A 424 12.85 -13.32 0.61
N LEU A 425 14.05 -13.27 0.03
CA LEU A 425 14.69 -14.46 -0.54
C LEU A 425 14.92 -15.53 0.53
N LYS A 426 15.41 -15.14 1.71
CA LYS A 426 15.61 -16.06 2.84
C LYS A 426 14.30 -16.76 3.21
N ARG A 427 13.19 -16.02 3.30
CA ARG A 427 11.86 -16.58 3.60
C ARG A 427 11.39 -17.54 2.51
N MET A 428 11.54 -17.15 1.25
CA MET A 428 11.17 -18.00 0.11
C MET A 428 11.98 -19.30 0.05
N GLN A 429 13.30 -19.23 0.23
CA GLN A 429 14.20 -20.39 0.19
C GLN A 429 13.91 -21.39 1.30
N ALA A 430 13.59 -20.92 2.51
CA ALA A 430 13.28 -21.77 3.65
C ALA A 430 12.09 -22.72 3.41
N VAL A 431 11.18 -22.36 2.50
CA VAL A 431 9.97 -23.14 2.21
C VAL A 431 9.83 -23.56 0.74
N GLY A 432 10.85 -23.31 -0.08
CA GLY A 432 10.83 -23.63 -1.51
C GLY A 432 9.75 -22.90 -2.30
N ALA A 433 9.45 -21.64 -1.93
CA ALA A 433 8.44 -20.85 -2.63
C ALA A 433 8.85 -20.52 -4.07
N GLN A 434 7.89 -20.57 -5.01
CA GLN A 434 8.11 -20.25 -6.42
C GLN A 434 7.58 -18.85 -6.73
N ALA A 435 8.38 -18.06 -7.46
CA ALA A 435 7.98 -16.74 -7.94
C ALA A 435 7.52 -16.73 -9.39
N TYR A 436 6.58 -15.84 -9.69
CA TYR A 436 6.03 -15.60 -11.02
C TYR A 436 5.95 -14.11 -11.29
N LEU A 437 6.19 -13.71 -12.54
CA LEU A 437 5.92 -12.36 -13.04
C LEU A 437 4.64 -12.40 -13.87
N VAL A 438 3.64 -11.60 -13.51
CA VAL A 438 2.33 -11.57 -14.19
C VAL A 438 2.10 -10.17 -14.73
N ASN A 439 1.92 -10.07 -16.05
CA ASN A 439 1.58 -8.81 -16.69
C ASN A 439 0.06 -8.57 -16.59
N THR A 440 -0.34 -7.58 -15.82
CA THR A 440 -1.73 -7.11 -15.67
C THR A 440 -1.98 -5.80 -16.44
N GLY A 441 -1.02 -5.42 -17.27
CA GLY A 441 -1.01 -4.25 -18.14
C GLY A 441 -1.48 -4.60 -19.54
N TRP A 442 -0.73 -4.16 -20.54
CA TRP A 442 -1.11 -4.19 -21.94
C TRP A 442 -0.32 -5.24 -22.72
N ASN A 443 -0.80 -5.57 -23.92
CA ASN A 443 -0.11 -6.41 -24.92
C ASN A 443 0.08 -5.65 -26.25
N GLY A 444 0.55 -6.33 -27.30
CA GLY A 444 0.81 -5.76 -28.62
C GLY A 444 -0.39 -5.12 -29.33
N THR A 445 -1.61 -5.46 -28.91
CA THR A 445 -2.84 -4.85 -29.46
C THR A 445 -3.12 -3.45 -28.92
N GLY A 446 -2.36 -3.01 -27.90
CA GLY A 446 -2.62 -1.76 -27.18
C GLY A 446 -3.81 -1.84 -26.22
N LYS A 447 -4.39 -3.03 -26.00
CA LYS A 447 -5.43 -3.27 -24.99
C LYS A 447 -4.84 -3.90 -23.73
N ARG A 448 -5.49 -3.63 -22.61
CA ARG A 448 -5.17 -4.26 -21.33
C ARG A 448 -5.51 -5.75 -21.41
N ILE A 449 -4.65 -6.62 -20.87
CA ILE A 449 -4.91 -8.06 -20.75
C ILE A 449 -6.22 -8.24 -19.96
N SER A 450 -7.07 -9.15 -20.43
CA SER A 450 -8.41 -9.29 -19.85
C SER A 450 -8.31 -9.81 -18.41
N ILE A 451 -9.22 -9.34 -17.54
CA ILE A 451 -9.30 -9.85 -16.16
C ILE A 451 -9.62 -11.34 -16.12
N LYS A 452 -10.36 -11.84 -17.12
CA LYS A 452 -10.68 -13.26 -17.27
C LYS A 452 -9.41 -14.09 -17.50
N ASP A 453 -8.56 -13.70 -18.45
CA ASP A 453 -7.29 -14.38 -18.71
C ASP A 453 -6.35 -14.26 -17.50
N THR A 454 -6.30 -13.09 -16.88
CA THR A 454 -5.49 -12.87 -15.67
C THR A 454 -5.92 -13.80 -14.53
N ARG A 455 -7.23 -13.94 -14.27
CA ARG A 455 -7.74 -14.89 -13.26
C ARG A 455 -7.44 -16.34 -13.63
N GLY A 456 -7.54 -16.71 -14.92
CA GLY A 456 -7.12 -18.04 -15.39
C GLY A 456 -5.63 -18.32 -15.15
N ILE A 457 -4.77 -17.33 -15.38
CA ILE A 457 -3.34 -17.40 -15.05
C ILE A 457 -3.12 -17.59 -13.54
N ILE A 458 -3.81 -16.79 -12.71
CA ILE A 458 -3.71 -16.93 -11.25
C ILE A 458 -4.18 -18.31 -10.81
N ASP A 459 -5.29 -18.82 -11.34
CA ASP A 459 -5.77 -20.17 -11.06
C ASP A 459 -4.71 -21.23 -11.39
N ALA A 460 -4.09 -21.15 -12.56
CA ALA A 460 -3.02 -22.06 -12.99
C ALA A 460 -1.73 -21.95 -12.15
N ILE A 461 -1.45 -20.78 -11.58
CA ILE A 461 -0.35 -20.59 -10.61
C ILE A 461 -0.68 -21.28 -9.30
N LEU A 462 -1.88 -21.04 -8.77
CA LEU A 462 -2.28 -21.48 -7.43
C LEU A 462 -2.57 -22.98 -7.38
N ASN A 463 -3.09 -23.57 -8.45
CA ASN A 463 -3.32 -25.02 -8.55
C ASN A 463 -2.04 -25.82 -8.95
N GLY A 464 -0.95 -25.11 -9.31
CA GLY A 464 0.34 -25.71 -9.69
C GLY A 464 0.42 -26.27 -11.10
N GLU A 465 -0.54 -25.98 -11.98
CA GLU A 465 -0.51 -26.39 -13.39
C GLU A 465 0.64 -25.74 -14.15
N ILE A 466 0.92 -24.46 -13.89
CA ILE A 466 2.04 -23.74 -14.51
C ILE A 466 3.40 -24.38 -14.22
N ASP A 467 3.55 -25.04 -13.06
CA ASP A 467 4.83 -25.65 -12.67
C ASP A 467 5.15 -26.90 -13.51
N LYS A 468 4.11 -27.53 -14.06
CA LYS A 468 4.18 -28.74 -14.88
C LYS A 468 4.14 -28.43 -16.38
N ALA A 469 3.80 -27.19 -16.76
CA ALA A 469 3.66 -26.79 -18.14
C ALA A 469 5.02 -26.78 -18.86
N GLU A 470 5.00 -27.19 -20.13
CA GLU A 470 6.13 -26.97 -21.03
C GLU A 470 6.31 -25.47 -21.26
N THR A 471 7.55 -25.01 -21.23
CA THR A 471 7.89 -23.59 -21.35
C THR A 471 8.84 -23.35 -22.50
N PHE A 472 8.69 -22.22 -23.19
CA PHE A 472 9.73 -21.65 -24.03
C PHE A 472 10.44 -20.50 -23.30
N THR A 473 11.62 -20.13 -23.77
CA THR A 473 12.37 -18.97 -23.26
C THR A 473 12.12 -17.77 -24.16
N LEU A 474 11.51 -16.71 -23.59
CA LEU A 474 11.33 -15.44 -24.28
C LEU A 474 12.70 -14.76 -24.45
N PRO A 475 13.09 -14.37 -25.68
CA PRO A 475 14.38 -13.73 -25.92
C PRO A 475 14.48 -12.36 -25.22
N ILE A 476 15.72 -11.85 -25.11
CA ILE A 476 16.10 -10.60 -24.41
C ILE A 476 15.94 -10.71 -22.90
N PHE A 477 14.81 -11.15 -22.38
CA PHE A 477 14.53 -11.21 -20.94
C PHE A 477 14.85 -12.57 -20.29
N ASP A 478 15.11 -13.60 -21.09
CA ASP A 478 15.36 -14.98 -20.65
C ASP A 478 14.24 -15.52 -19.74
N LEU A 479 12.98 -15.11 -19.97
CA LEU A 479 11.84 -15.49 -19.15
C LEU A 479 11.25 -16.83 -19.61
N ALA A 480 10.98 -17.74 -18.67
CA ALA A 480 10.30 -19.00 -18.95
C ALA A 480 8.78 -18.78 -19.00
N VAL A 481 8.21 -18.93 -20.20
CA VAL A 481 6.79 -18.68 -20.50
C VAL A 481 6.11 -20.00 -20.85
N PRO A 482 4.94 -20.34 -20.25
CA PRO A 482 4.23 -21.56 -20.57
C PRO A 482 3.71 -21.53 -22.02
N MET A 483 3.80 -22.65 -22.74
CA MET A 483 3.26 -22.78 -24.09
C MET A 483 1.72 -22.80 -24.14
N ALA A 484 1.09 -23.30 -23.07
CA ALA A 484 -0.36 -23.31 -22.90
C ALA A 484 -0.72 -23.36 -21.41
N LEU A 485 -1.88 -22.79 -21.05
CA LEU A 485 -2.45 -22.89 -19.71
C LEU A 485 -3.96 -23.15 -19.79
N PRO A 486 -4.53 -24.01 -18.93
CA PRO A 486 -5.97 -24.22 -18.88
C PRO A 486 -6.74 -22.92 -18.61
N GLY A 487 -7.79 -22.67 -19.39
CA GLY A 487 -8.67 -21.50 -19.20
C GLY A 487 -8.08 -20.15 -19.63
N VAL A 488 -6.89 -20.13 -20.26
CA VAL A 488 -6.22 -18.94 -20.78
C VAL A 488 -6.12 -19.05 -22.31
N ASN A 489 -6.34 -17.94 -23.02
CA ASN A 489 -6.12 -17.92 -24.47
C ASN A 489 -4.63 -18.22 -24.79
N PRO A 490 -4.28 -19.28 -25.55
CA PRO A 490 -2.89 -19.57 -25.88
C PRO A 490 -2.24 -18.46 -26.72
N ASP A 491 -3.01 -17.76 -27.56
CA ASP A 491 -2.52 -16.74 -28.51
C ASP A 491 -2.01 -15.46 -27.82
N ILE A 492 -2.14 -15.35 -26.50
CA ILE A 492 -1.58 -14.21 -25.74
C ILE A 492 -0.32 -14.57 -24.95
N LEU A 493 -0.01 -15.86 -24.77
CA LEU A 493 1.07 -16.30 -23.87
C LEU A 493 2.44 -15.87 -24.39
N ASP A 494 2.66 -15.99 -25.70
CA ASP A 494 3.76 -15.30 -26.36
C ASP A 494 3.36 -13.85 -26.65
N PRO A 495 3.99 -12.84 -26.01
CA PRO A 495 3.62 -11.45 -26.22
C PRO A 495 3.83 -11.01 -27.68
N ARG A 496 4.71 -11.69 -28.43
CA ARG A 496 5.01 -11.40 -29.84
C ARG A 496 3.81 -11.65 -30.75
N ASP A 497 2.98 -12.65 -30.44
CA ASP A 497 1.84 -13.06 -31.27
C ASP A 497 0.70 -12.03 -31.24
N THR A 498 0.72 -11.11 -30.28
CA THR A 498 -0.25 -10.01 -30.18
C THR A 498 0.11 -8.76 -30.99
N TYR A 499 1.27 -8.76 -31.66
CA TYR A 499 1.69 -7.71 -32.58
C TYR A 499 1.36 -8.09 -34.03
N ALA A 500 1.08 -7.08 -34.86
CA ALA A 500 0.94 -7.29 -36.31
C ALA A 500 2.27 -7.66 -36.99
N ASP A 501 3.40 -7.24 -36.41
CA ASP A 501 4.75 -7.54 -36.86
C ASP A 501 5.66 -7.74 -35.64
N VAL A 502 6.34 -8.89 -35.57
CA VAL A 502 7.26 -9.27 -34.49
C VAL A 502 8.42 -8.27 -34.35
N ALA A 503 8.81 -7.58 -35.42
CA ALA A 503 9.83 -6.53 -35.36
C ALA A 503 9.44 -5.36 -34.44
N GLN A 504 8.14 -5.06 -34.31
CA GLN A 504 7.64 -4.02 -33.39
C GLN A 504 7.78 -4.43 -31.93
N TRP A 505 7.59 -5.73 -31.64
CA TRP A 505 7.87 -6.27 -30.31
C TRP A 505 9.37 -6.15 -30.01
N GLN A 506 10.23 -6.54 -30.96
CA GLN A 506 11.70 -6.49 -30.79
C GLN A 506 12.19 -5.07 -30.44
N GLU A 507 11.75 -4.05 -31.19
CA GLU A 507 12.13 -2.65 -30.93
C GLU A 507 11.75 -2.21 -29.50
N LYS A 508 10.50 -2.48 -29.10
CA LYS A 508 10.00 -2.13 -27.76
C LYS A 508 10.69 -2.95 -26.66
N ALA A 509 11.00 -4.21 -26.94
CA ALA A 509 11.67 -5.11 -26.02
C ALA A 509 13.11 -4.67 -25.75
N GLU A 510 13.84 -4.22 -26.77
CA GLU A 510 15.18 -3.65 -26.63
C GLU A 510 15.18 -2.32 -25.87
N ASP A 511 14.21 -1.43 -26.13
CA ASP A 511 14.05 -0.19 -25.34
C ASP A 511 13.78 -0.50 -23.87
N LEU A 512 12.83 -1.39 -23.59
CA LEU A 512 12.51 -1.78 -22.22
C LEU A 512 13.71 -2.43 -21.54
N ALA A 513 14.43 -3.32 -22.21
CA ALA A 513 15.63 -3.96 -21.69
C ALA A 513 16.72 -2.95 -21.32
N LYS A 514 16.99 -1.94 -22.18
CA LYS A 514 17.91 -0.85 -21.88
C LYS A 514 17.49 -0.07 -20.63
N ARG A 515 16.18 0.17 -20.45
CA ARG A 515 15.64 0.83 -19.25
C ARG A 515 15.83 0.00 -17.99
N PHE A 516 15.61 -1.31 -18.06
CA PHE A 516 15.89 -2.23 -16.95
C PHE A 516 17.36 -2.18 -16.55
N THR A 517 18.28 -2.34 -17.50
CA THR A 517 19.73 -2.29 -17.26
C THR A 517 20.16 -0.95 -16.67
N THR A 518 19.69 0.16 -17.24
CA THR A 518 19.98 1.53 -16.74
C THR A 518 19.46 1.73 -15.33
N ASN A 519 18.23 1.28 -15.05
CA ASN A 519 17.65 1.38 -13.72
C ASN A 519 18.40 0.53 -12.68
N PHE A 520 18.91 -0.63 -13.09
CA PHE A 520 19.51 -1.60 -12.17
C PHE A 520 20.92 -1.20 -11.69
N ASP A 521 21.66 -0.36 -12.42
CA ASP A 521 23.00 0.14 -12.02
C ASP A 521 23.00 0.79 -10.62
N LYS A 522 21.88 1.38 -10.20
CA LYS A 522 21.77 2.00 -8.87
C LYS A 522 21.78 0.99 -7.71
N TYR A 523 21.68 -0.31 -7.99
CA TYR A 523 21.76 -1.40 -7.01
C TYR A 523 23.09 -2.14 -7.04
N THR A 524 23.97 -1.86 -8.01
CA THR A 524 25.26 -2.56 -8.18
C THR A 524 26.38 -1.97 -7.33
N ASP A 525 26.04 -1.09 -6.39
CA ASP A 525 26.93 -0.55 -5.36
C ASP A 525 27.22 -1.56 -4.23
N THR A 526 26.55 -2.72 -4.26
CA THR A 526 26.81 -3.87 -3.38
C THR A 526 27.23 -5.11 -4.19
N PRO A 527 28.06 -6.02 -3.65
CA PRO A 527 28.40 -7.28 -4.33
C PRO A 527 27.17 -8.13 -4.68
N ALA A 528 26.16 -8.14 -3.81
CA ALA A 528 24.90 -8.85 -4.04
C ALA A 528 24.15 -8.30 -5.26
N GLY A 529 24.00 -6.98 -5.36
CA GLY A 529 23.36 -6.36 -6.51
C GLY A 529 24.16 -6.52 -7.81
N ALA A 530 25.49 -6.42 -7.76
CA ALA A 530 26.33 -6.63 -8.93
C ALA A 530 26.19 -8.05 -9.53
N ALA A 531 26.07 -9.08 -8.70
CA ALA A 531 25.87 -10.46 -9.15
C ALA A 531 24.54 -10.68 -9.91
N LEU A 532 23.51 -9.89 -9.58
CA LEU A 532 22.17 -10.00 -10.16
C LEU A 532 22.05 -9.43 -11.58
N VAL A 533 23.04 -8.66 -12.06
CA VAL A 533 23.03 -8.10 -13.44
C VAL A 533 22.87 -9.21 -14.49
N SER A 534 23.48 -10.37 -14.25
CA SER A 534 23.41 -11.53 -15.16
C SER A 534 22.01 -12.14 -15.30
N ALA A 535 21.10 -11.85 -14.37
CA ALA A 535 19.71 -12.30 -14.38
C ALA A 535 18.74 -11.28 -14.99
N GLY A 536 19.25 -10.10 -15.37
CA GLY A 536 18.51 -9.09 -16.11
C GLY A 536 18.47 -9.36 -17.62
N PRO A 537 17.79 -8.48 -18.38
CA PRO A 537 17.71 -8.62 -19.81
C PRO A 537 19.06 -8.38 -20.50
N LYS A 538 19.26 -9.04 -21.64
CA LYS A 538 20.47 -9.02 -22.46
C LYS A 538 20.10 -8.52 -23.85
N VAL A 539 20.61 -7.35 -24.21
CA VAL A 539 20.48 -6.73 -25.54
C VAL A 539 21.74 -6.97 -26.34
#